data_AF-A0AAQ3L263-F1
#
_entry.id   AF-A0AAQ3L263-F1
#
_cell.length_a   1.000
_cell.length_b   1.000
_cell.length_c   1.000
_cell.angle_alpha   90.00
_cell.angle_beta   90.00
_cell.angle_gamma   90.00
#
_symmetry.space_group_name_H-M   'P 1'
#
loop_
_entity.id
_entity.type
_entity.pdbx_description
1 polymer ?
#
loop_
_entity_poly.entity_id
_entity_poly.type
_entity_poly.pdbx_seq_one_letter_code
_entity_poly.pdbx_strand_id
1 'polypeptide(L)'
;MTWDTFAGKRVVELRYEAYVPMAARRQAAICTEARAAWQLLRIVVAHRRGTMGRGGGVVVAASPVHRAKAMEACRYIIDEVKALVPFWKKEVYENGEVWKENREFHDMREEAIFQILTMLLLINTS
;
A
#
# COMPACT_ATOMS: atom_id res chain seq x y z
N MET A 1 -5.10 5.98 -11.27
CA MET A 1 -4.96 5.51 -12.67
C MET A 1 -3.51 5.68 -13.07
N THR A 2 -2.86 4.65 -13.60
CA THR A 2 -1.46 4.71 -14.03
C THR A 2 -1.43 4.77 -15.56
N TRP A 3 -0.82 5.83 -16.08
CA TRP A 3 -0.81 6.30 -17.46
C TRP A 3 -0.10 5.35 -18.43
N ASP A 4 -0.48 5.40 -19.72
CA ASP A 4 0.03 4.56 -20.82
C ASP A 4 1.56 4.63 -21.05
N THR A 5 2.26 5.50 -20.32
CA THR A 5 3.70 5.74 -20.46
C THR A 5 4.35 5.87 -19.09
N PHE A 6 5.44 5.12 -18.86
CA PHE A 6 6.29 5.28 -17.69
C PHE A 6 7.72 5.58 -18.14
N ALA A 7 8.29 6.70 -17.68
CA ALA A 7 9.62 7.18 -18.08
C ALA A 7 9.85 7.22 -19.61
N GLY A 8 8.82 7.62 -20.37
CA GLY A 8 8.89 7.71 -21.85
C GLY A 8 8.73 6.39 -22.61
N LYS A 9 8.55 5.25 -21.91
CA LYS A 9 8.33 3.94 -22.53
C LYS A 9 6.87 3.51 -22.43
N ARG A 10 6.34 2.94 -23.52
CA ARG A 10 4.97 2.42 -23.61
C ARG A 10 4.84 1.13 -22.81
N VAL A 11 3.96 1.12 -21.82
CA VAL A 11 3.67 -0.09 -21.04
C VAL A 11 2.58 -0.88 -21.76
N VAL A 12 2.85 -2.15 -22.06
CA VAL A 12 1.93 -3.03 -22.80
C VAL A 12 1.09 -3.87 -21.85
N GLU A 13 1.64 -4.20 -20.68
CA GLU A 13 0.98 -5.03 -19.67
C GLU A 13 1.51 -4.72 -18.26
N LEU A 14 0.63 -4.82 -17.27
CA LEU A 14 0.96 -4.76 -15.85
C LEU A 14 0.60 -6.09 -15.18
N ARG A 15 1.52 -6.66 -14.40
CA ARG A 15 1.24 -7.79 -13.52
C ARG A 15 1.38 -7.36 -12.07
N TYR A 16 0.35 -7.63 -11.28
CA TYR A 16 0.36 -7.38 -9.84
C TYR A 16 0.38 -8.70 -9.07
N GLU A 17 1.42 -8.90 -8.29
CA GLU A 17 1.60 -10.05 -7.39
C GLU A 17 1.62 -9.60 -5.93
N ALA A 18 1.18 -10.49 -5.05
CA ALA A 18 1.12 -10.23 -3.61
C ALA A 18 1.32 -11.53 -2.85
N TYR A 19 2.03 -11.47 -1.73
CA TYR A 19 2.10 -12.59 -0.79
C TYR A 19 0.82 -12.59 0.03
N VAL A 20 -0.19 -13.30 -0.47
CA VAL A 20 -1.59 -13.19 -0.03
C VAL A 20 -1.77 -13.32 1.49
N PRO A 21 -1.16 -14.30 2.19
CA PRO A 21 -1.34 -14.43 3.64
C PRO A 21 -0.84 -13.21 4.42
N MET A 22 0.34 -12.67 4.07
CA MET A 22 0.88 -11.48 4.73
C MET A 22 0.10 -10.23 4.36
N ALA A 23 -0.30 -10.10 3.10
CA ALA A 23 -1.09 -8.97 2.64
C ALA A 23 -2.43 -8.88 3.35
N ALA A 24 -3.14 -10.01 3.50
CA ALA A 24 -4.40 -10.08 4.24
C ALA A 24 -4.22 -9.71 5.72
N ARG A 25 -3.15 -10.20 6.38
CA ARG A 25 -2.84 -9.87 7.78
C ARG A 25 -2.56 -8.38 7.97
N ARG A 26 -1.77 -7.77 7.08
CA ARG A 26 -1.44 -6.34 7.13
C ARG A 26 -2.67 -5.48 6.87
N GLN A 27 -3.48 -5.81 5.86
CA GLN A 27 -4.74 -5.11 5.59
C GLN A 27 -5.71 -5.18 6.77
N ALA A 28 -5.82 -6.33 7.43
CA ALA A 28 -6.66 -6.50 8.62
C ALA A 28 -6.19 -5.61 9.79
N ALA A 29 -4.88 -5.52 10.03
CA ALA A 29 -4.30 -4.65 11.05
C ALA A 29 -4.63 -3.17 10.77
N ILE A 30 -4.37 -2.70 9.54
CA ILE A 30 -4.69 -1.33 9.10
C ILE A 30 -6.18 -1.02 9.28
N CYS A 31 -7.07 -1.96 8.91
CA CYS A 31 -8.52 -1.78 9.08
C CYS A 31 -8.91 -1.70 10.56
N THR A 32 -8.20 -2.40 11.44
CA THR A 32 -8.45 -2.39 12.89
C THR A 32 -8.04 -1.05 13.49
N GLU A 33 -6.85 -0.56 13.15
CA GLU A 33 -6.33 0.74 13.57
C GLU A 33 -7.23 1.88 13.06
N ALA A 34 -7.60 1.84 11.77
CA ALA A 34 -8.51 2.84 11.20
C ALA A 34 -9.90 2.81 11.85
N ARG A 35 -10.42 1.62 12.19
CA ARG A 35 -11.71 1.50 12.88
C ARG A 35 -11.69 2.19 14.23
N ALA A 36 -10.62 2.03 15.00
CA ALA A 36 -10.46 2.64 16.31
C ALA A 36 -10.30 4.17 16.21
N ALA A 37 -9.46 4.65 15.29
CA ALA A 37 -9.17 6.08 15.16
C ALA A 37 -10.35 6.92 14.62
N TRP A 38 -11.17 6.38 13.71
CA TRP A 38 -12.25 7.13 13.06
C TRP A 38 -13.67 6.62 13.33
N GLN A 39 -13.84 5.68 14.28
CA GLN A 39 -15.14 5.10 14.63
C GLN A 39 -15.89 4.56 13.40
N LEU A 40 -15.20 3.74 12.60
CA LEU A 40 -15.74 3.21 11.36
C LEU A 40 -16.73 2.07 11.63
N LEU A 41 -17.92 2.16 11.04
CA LEU A 41 -18.94 1.11 11.06
C LEU A 41 -18.57 -0.01 10.07
N ARG A 42 -18.18 0.37 8.85
CA ARG A 42 -17.80 -0.55 7.77
C ARG A 42 -16.56 -0.04 7.04
N ILE A 43 -15.73 -0.99 6.61
CA ILE A 43 -14.52 -0.75 5.84
C ILE A 43 -14.46 -1.83 4.76
N VAL A 44 -14.16 -1.42 3.53
CA VAL A 44 -13.85 -2.32 2.42
C VAL A 44 -12.54 -1.87 1.81
N VAL A 45 -11.60 -2.80 1.69
CA VAL A 45 -10.32 -2.61 0.99
C VAL A 45 -10.23 -3.70 -0.06
N ALA A 46 -10.18 -3.32 -1.33
CA ALA A 46 -10.03 -4.24 -2.44
C ALA A 46 -8.82 -3.83 -3.28
N HIS A 47 -7.91 -4.77 -3.52
CA HIS A 47 -6.77 -4.57 -4.39
C HIS A 47 -6.87 -5.47 -5.61
N ARG A 48 -6.83 -4.89 -6.81
CA ARG A 48 -6.85 -5.67 -8.05
C ARG A 48 -5.50 -6.39 -8.22
N ARG A 49 -5.51 -7.69 -8.56
CA ARG A 49 -4.31 -8.53 -8.75
C ARG A 49 -4.36 -9.28 -10.08
N GLY A 50 -3.21 -9.78 -10.54
CA GLY A 50 -3.08 -10.53 -11.79
C GLY A 50 -2.66 -9.68 -12.99
N THR A 51 -2.73 -10.27 -14.18
CA THR A 51 -2.34 -9.65 -15.45
C THR A 51 -3.44 -8.71 -15.95
N MET A 52 -3.07 -7.49 -16.30
CA MET A 52 -4.01 -6.48 -16.80
C MET A 52 -3.36 -5.74 -17.96
N GLY A 53 -4.12 -5.57 -19.05
CA GLY A 53 -3.66 -4.81 -20.20
C GLY A 53 -3.42 -3.34 -19.84
N ARG A 54 -4.37 -2.70 -19.15
CA ARG A 54 -4.24 -1.32 -18.66
C ARG A 54 -4.97 -1.11 -17.34
N GLY A 55 -4.35 -0.31 -16.48
CA GLY A 55 -4.90 0.05 -15.18
C GLY A 55 -4.68 -1.00 -14.08
N GLY A 56 -4.57 -0.51 -12.86
CA GLY A 56 -4.47 -1.26 -11.62
C GLY A 56 -4.74 -0.30 -10.46
N GLY A 57 -5.10 -0.82 -9.29
CA GLY A 57 -5.34 0.05 -8.14
C GLY A 57 -5.94 -0.63 -6.93
N VAL A 58 -5.94 0.15 -5.86
CA VAL A 58 -6.64 -0.12 -4.61
C VAL A 58 -7.94 0.69 -4.59
N VAL A 59 -9.01 0.06 -4.13
CA VAL A 59 -10.28 0.70 -3.81
C VAL A 59 -10.47 0.61 -2.31
N VAL A 60 -10.76 1.75 -1.69
CA VAL A 60 -11.06 1.86 -0.26
C VAL A 60 -12.40 2.55 -0.11
N ALA A 61 -13.27 1.97 0.71
CA ALA A 61 -14.50 2.59 1.16
C ALA A 61 -14.60 2.49 2.69
N ALA A 62 -14.84 3.62 3.35
CA ALA A 62 -15.01 3.72 4.79
C ALA A 62 -16.34 4.41 5.13
N SER A 63 -17.07 3.85 6.09
CA SER A 63 -18.33 4.39 6.60
C SER A 63 -18.16 4.72 8.09
N PRO A 64 -17.88 5.99 8.44
CA PRO A 64 -17.82 6.46 9.83
C PRO A 64 -19.21 6.79 10.39
N VAL A 65 -19.30 6.92 11.71
CA VAL A 65 -20.49 7.47 12.40
C VAL A 65 -20.74 8.93 11.97
N HIS A 66 -19.69 9.74 11.84
CA HIS A 66 -19.75 11.13 11.39
C HIS A 66 -19.13 11.29 10.00
N ARG A 67 -19.93 11.70 9.01
CA ARG A 67 -19.52 11.76 7.58
C ARG A 67 -18.23 12.52 7.31
N ALA A 68 -17.91 13.54 8.11
CA ALA A 68 -16.70 14.36 7.94
C ALA A 68 -15.41 13.54 8.02
N LYS A 69 -15.42 12.39 8.71
CA LYS A 69 -14.24 11.54 8.90
C LYS A 69 -14.00 10.53 7.77
N ALA A 70 -14.92 10.41 6.80
CA ALA A 70 -14.85 9.35 5.79
C ALA A 70 -13.64 9.51 4.86
N MET A 71 -13.40 10.75 4.41
CA MET A 71 -12.29 11.05 3.48
C MET A 71 -10.93 10.90 4.17
N GLU A 72 -10.83 11.34 5.43
CA GLU A 72 -9.61 11.21 6.25
C GLU A 72 -9.26 9.73 6.47
N ALA A 73 -10.23 8.91 6.86
CA ALA A 73 -10.06 7.48 7.03
C ALA A 73 -9.67 6.77 5.73
N CYS A 74 -10.33 7.09 4.60
CA CYS A 74 -9.98 6.51 3.31
C CYS A 74 -8.54 6.87 2.90
N ARG A 75 -8.11 8.11 3.15
CA ARG A 75 -6.76 8.56 2.84
C ARG A 75 -5.73 7.78 3.64
N TYR A 76 -5.91 7.70 4.96
CA TYR A 76 -5.04 6.92 5.84
C TYR A 76 -4.93 5.46 5.38
N ILE A 77 -6.06 4.79 5.14
CA ILE A 77 -6.05 3.37 4.74
C ILE A 77 -5.32 3.17 3.41
N ILE A 78 -5.48 4.07 2.42
CA ILE A 78 -4.75 3.96 1.14
C ILE A 78 -3.25 4.10 1.34
N ASP A 79 -2.82 5.09 2.12
CA ASP A 79 -1.42 5.38 2.36
C ASP A 79 -0.75 4.22 3.11
N GLU A 80 -1.39 3.70 4.17
CA GLU A 80 -0.90 2.55 4.93
C GLU A 80 -0.88 1.25 4.11
N VAL A 81 -1.91 1.00 3.29
CA VAL A 81 -1.95 -0.19 2.44
C VAL A 81 -0.80 -0.16 1.45
N LYS A 82 -0.49 1.00 0.88
CA LYS A 82 0.63 1.19 -0.03
C LYS A 82 1.98 1.04 0.65
N ALA A 83 2.10 1.57 1.87
CA ALA A 83 3.33 1.54 2.65
C ALA A 83 3.64 0.14 3.20
N LEU A 84 2.66 -0.58 3.74
CA LEU A 84 2.91 -1.76 4.57
C LEU A 84 2.55 -3.09 3.90
N VAL A 85 1.75 -3.07 2.84
CA VAL A 85 1.31 -4.30 2.17
C VAL A 85 2.25 -4.63 1.02
N PRO A 86 2.86 -5.83 1.00
CA PRO A 86 3.83 -6.20 -0.01
C PRO A 86 3.13 -6.52 -1.33
N PHE A 87 3.06 -5.51 -2.19
CA PHE A 87 2.63 -5.63 -3.57
C PHE A 87 3.82 -5.46 -4.50
N TRP A 88 3.97 -6.40 -5.44
CA TRP A 88 4.95 -6.33 -6.51
C TRP A 88 4.27 -6.04 -7.82
N LYS A 89 4.80 -5.08 -8.58
CA LYS A 89 4.29 -4.71 -9.89
C LYS A 89 5.33 -5.02 -10.95
N LYS A 90 5.03 -5.91 -11.87
CA LYS A 90 5.80 -6.12 -13.10
C LYS A 90 5.26 -5.23 -14.20
N GLU A 91 6.11 -4.42 -14.78
CA GLU A 91 5.80 -3.65 -15.99
C GLU A 91 6.40 -4.35 -17.19
N VAL A 92 5.56 -4.67 -18.17
CA VAL A 92 5.98 -5.29 -19.44
C VAL A 92 5.92 -4.22 -20.53
N TYR A 93 7.04 -4.03 -21.20
CA TYR A 93 7.27 -3.11 -22.31
C TYR A 93 7.41 -3.92 -23.61
N GLU A 94 7.35 -3.25 -24.77
CA GLU A 94 7.53 -3.92 -26.08
C GLU A 94 8.89 -4.61 -26.22
N ASN A 95 9.92 -4.13 -25.49
CA ASN A 95 11.30 -4.59 -25.60
C ASN A 95 11.86 -5.22 -24.31
N GLY A 96 11.01 -5.56 -23.34
CA GLY A 96 11.45 -6.20 -22.10
C GLY A 96 10.49 -6.03 -20.93
N GLU A 97 10.88 -6.53 -19.77
CA GLU A 97 10.06 -6.51 -18.56
C GLU A 97 10.89 -6.08 -17.34
N VAL A 98 10.26 -5.35 -16.42
CA VAL A 98 10.91 -4.83 -15.22
C VAL A 98 10.02 -5.07 -14.01
N TRP A 99 10.58 -5.71 -12.99
CA TRP A 99 9.96 -5.78 -11.66
C TRP A 99 10.17 -4.47 -10.92
N LYS A 100 9.08 -3.90 -10.41
CA LYS A 100 9.11 -2.76 -9.51
C LYS A 100 8.49 -3.16 -8.19
N GLU A 101 9.27 -2.98 -7.13
CA GLU A 101 8.78 -2.99 -5.77
C GLU A 101 8.11 -1.65 -5.46
N ASN A 102 7.24 -1.64 -4.45
CA ASN A 102 6.59 -0.42 -4.04
C ASN A 102 7.58 0.45 -3.25
N ARG A 103 8.00 1.63 -3.78
CA ARG A 103 8.94 2.53 -3.09
C ARG A 103 8.48 2.88 -1.68
N GLU A 104 7.17 3.08 -1.53
CA GLU A 104 6.49 3.39 -0.28
C GLU A 104 6.77 2.32 0.81
N PHE A 105 7.07 1.07 0.43
CA PHE A 105 7.45 -0.01 1.35
C PHE A 105 8.92 0.05 1.81
N HIS A 106 9.81 0.56 0.95
CA HIS A 106 11.23 0.68 1.27
C HIS A 106 11.48 1.82 2.28
N ASP A 107 10.87 2.99 2.04
CA ASP A 107 11.10 4.19 2.84
C ASP A 107 10.70 3.98 4.32
N MET A 108 9.61 3.24 4.57
CA MET A 108 9.18 2.89 5.93
C MET A 108 10.07 1.84 6.62
N ARG A 109 10.74 0.96 5.86
CA ARG A 109 11.69 -0.02 6.43
C ARG A 109 12.91 0.69 6.99
N GLU A 110 13.42 1.68 6.25
CA GLU A 110 14.52 2.55 6.67
C GLU A 110 14.15 3.35 7.92
N GLU A 111 12.98 4.00 7.94
CA GLU A 111 12.51 4.78 9.10
C GLU A 111 12.26 3.90 10.35
N ALA A 112 11.64 2.73 10.18
CA ALA A 112 11.40 1.81 11.28
C ALA A 112 12.70 1.23 11.85
N ILE A 113 13.69 0.91 11.00
CA ILE A 113 15.02 0.48 11.44
C ILE A 113 15.73 1.62 12.18
N PHE A 114 15.64 2.84 11.67
CA PHE A 114 16.22 4.02 12.30
C PHE A 114 15.60 4.31 13.68
N GLN A 115 14.28 4.18 13.82
CA GLN A 115 13.61 4.33 15.12
C GLN A 115 13.98 3.22 16.12
N ILE A 116 14.06 1.96 15.68
CA ILE A 116 14.48 0.85 16.54
C ILE A 116 15.92 1.03 17.01
N LEU A 117 16.84 1.42 16.12
CA LEU A 117 18.23 1.70 16.46
C LEU A 117 18.34 2.91 17.41
N THR A 118 17.56 3.96 17.18
CA THR A 118 17.52 5.15 18.06
C THR A 118 17.01 4.79 19.45
N MET A 119 15.95 3.97 19.55
CA MET A 119 15.46 3.48 20.85
C MET A 119 16.49 2.58 21.56
N LEU A 120 17.18 1.68 20.85
CA LEU A 120 18.22 0.83 21.41
C LEU A 120 19.46 1.62 21.89
N LEU A 121 19.82 2.70 21.18
CA LEU A 121 20.88 3.63 21.58
C LEU A 121 20.51 4.38 22.87
N LEU A 122 19.26 4.85 23.01
CA LEU A 122 18.77 5.54 24.20
C LEU A 122 18.74 4.64 25.45
N ILE A 123 18.51 3.32 25.28
CA ILE A 123 18.48 2.35 26.39
C ILE A 123 19.89 1.97 26.85
N ASN A 124 20.90 1.99 25.97
CA ASN A 124 22.29 1.60 26.30
C ASN A 124 23.18 2.75 26.77
N THR A 125 22.68 3.99 26.83
CA THR A 125 23.42 5.16 27.34
C THR A 125 22.99 5.59 28.76
N SER A 126 22.28 4.74 29.49
CA SER A 126 21.84 4.97 30.88
C SER A 126 22.55 4.06 31.87
#